data_AF-A0A1H6TDQ1-F1
#
_entry.id   AF-A0A1H6TDQ1-F1
#
_cell.length_a   1.000
_cell.length_b   1.000
_cell.length_c   1.000
_cell.angle_alpha   90.00
_cell.angle_beta   90.00
_cell.angle_gamma   90.00
#
_symmetry.space_group_name_H-M   'P 1'
#
loop_
_entity.id
_entity.type
_entity.pdbx_description
1 polymer ?
#
loop_
_entity_poly.entity_id
_entity_poly.type
_entity_poly.pdbx_seq_one_letter_code
_entity_poly.pdbx_strand_id
1 'polypeptide(L)'
;MIFSGCNESIDTPNNKREVSLFTKTEIDSLLTVYDKHANNYSNLYKKALYGDKNALKSYSDLMLEINVLDNKLQYLINQNKIASNQLKKYMNLKKKFTQ
;
A
#
# COMPACT_ATOMS: atom_id res chain seq x y z
N MET A 1 30.26 -20.66 49.92
CA MET A 1 31.23 -20.82 48.81
C MET A 1 30.56 -21.63 47.71
N ILE A 2 30.79 -21.21 46.46
CA ILE A 2 30.47 -21.85 45.16
C ILE A 2 29.08 -21.55 44.53
N PHE A 3 29.06 -20.44 43.80
CA PHE A 3 28.62 -20.18 42.42
C PHE A 3 27.33 -20.78 41.82
N SER A 4 26.47 -19.83 41.39
CA SER A 4 25.77 -19.67 40.11
C SER A 4 25.57 -20.87 39.17
N GLY A 5 24.31 -21.04 38.76
CA GLY A 5 23.92 -21.65 37.49
C GLY A 5 22.70 -20.91 36.91
N CYS A 6 22.95 -19.98 36.00
CA CYS A 6 21.94 -19.43 35.09
C CYS A 6 21.36 -20.57 34.25
N ASN A 7 20.04 -20.65 34.09
CA ASN A 7 19.43 -21.35 32.96
C ASN A 7 18.32 -20.49 32.37
N GLU A 8 18.74 -19.79 31.32
CA GLU A 8 18.06 -19.60 30.04
C GLU A 8 16.61 -19.08 30.08
N SER A 9 16.52 -17.77 29.97
CA SER A 9 15.45 -17.09 29.24
C SER A 9 15.29 -17.71 27.86
N ILE A 10 14.20 -18.45 27.66
CA ILE A 10 13.70 -18.82 26.33
C ILE A 10 13.11 -17.55 25.71
N ASP A 11 13.99 -16.68 25.22
CA ASP A 11 13.65 -15.71 24.20
C ASP A 11 13.18 -16.50 22.98
N THR A 12 11.90 -16.35 22.64
CA THR A 12 11.39 -16.77 21.34
C THR A 12 11.23 -15.52 20.46
N PRO A 13 12.24 -15.09 19.68
CA PRO A 13 12.07 -13.98 18.76
C PRO A 13 12.08 -14.49 17.33
N ASN A 14 11.08 -15.28 16.90
CA ASN A 14 11.03 -15.68 15.48
C ASN A 14 9.69 -15.50 14.76
N ASN A 15 8.56 -15.39 15.45
CA ASN A 15 7.26 -15.28 14.77
C ASN A 15 6.92 -13.85 14.29
N LYS A 16 7.45 -12.80 14.94
CA LYS A 16 7.15 -11.40 14.55
C LYS A 16 7.81 -10.95 13.24
N ARG A 17 8.92 -11.58 12.83
CA ARG A 17 9.70 -11.13 11.65
C ARG A 17 9.11 -11.63 10.34
N GLU A 18 8.62 -12.86 10.28
CA GLU A 18 8.02 -13.41 9.05
C GLU A 18 6.68 -12.73 8.70
N VAL A 19 5.80 -12.52 9.68
CA VAL A 19 4.52 -11.81 9.48
C VAL A 19 4.74 -10.38 9.02
N SER A 20 5.77 -9.71 9.55
CA SER A 20 6.19 -8.36 9.16
C SER A 20 6.66 -8.28 7.70
N LEU A 21 7.49 -9.25 7.27
CA LEU A 21 8.02 -9.31 5.91
C LEU A 21 6.93 -9.61 4.88
N PHE A 22 6.03 -10.54 5.20
CA PHE A 22 4.87 -10.88 4.35
C PHE A 22 3.96 -9.66 4.14
N THR A 23 3.65 -8.94 5.23
CA THR A 23 2.82 -7.72 5.18
C THR A 23 3.51 -6.60 4.37
N LYS A 24 4.84 -6.48 4.48
CA LYS A 24 5.61 -5.48 3.73
C LYS A 24 5.54 -5.74 2.22
N THR A 25 5.76 -6.98 1.78
CA THR A 25 5.65 -7.37 0.37
C THR A 25 4.25 -7.16 -0.18
N GLU A 26 3.22 -7.46 0.62
CA GLU A 26 1.83 -7.22 0.24
C GLU A 26 1.54 -5.72 0.03
N ILE A 27 1.97 -4.86 0.96
CA ILE A 27 1.83 -3.40 0.84
C ILE A 27 2.57 -2.88 -0.40
N ASP A 28 3.78 -3.34 -0.65
CA ASP A 28 4.56 -2.92 -1.82
C ASP A 28 3.87 -3.34 -3.14
N SER A 29 3.21 -4.50 -3.15
CA SER A 29 2.39 -4.95 -4.28
C SER A 29 1.18 -4.03 -4.48
N LEU A 30 0.43 -3.72 -3.41
CA LEU A 30 -0.69 -2.76 -3.46
C LEU A 30 -0.24 -1.41 -4.01
N LEU A 31 0.89 -0.89 -3.54
CA LEU A 31 1.44 0.39 -4.00
C LEU A 31 1.92 0.35 -5.46
N THR A 32 2.33 -0.82 -5.96
CA THR A 32 2.74 -1.00 -7.35
C THR A 32 1.52 -0.97 -8.28
N VAL A 33 0.44 -1.64 -7.89
CA VAL A 33 -0.84 -1.57 -8.60
C VAL A 33 -1.37 -0.13 -8.59
N TYR A 34 -1.33 0.53 -7.44
CA TYR A 34 -1.75 1.93 -7.30
C TYR A 34 -0.96 2.88 -8.21
N ASP A 35 0.36 2.74 -8.29
CA ASP A 35 1.20 3.57 -9.16
C ASP A 35 0.86 3.35 -10.66
N LYS A 36 0.60 2.11 -11.06
CA LYS A 36 0.12 1.81 -12.42
C LYS A 36 -1.17 2.57 -12.74
N HIS A 37 -2.14 2.57 -11.83
CA HIS A 37 -3.38 3.34 -12.03
C HIS A 37 -3.11 4.85 -12.07
N ALA A 38 -2.26 5.36 -11.18
CA ALA A 38 -1.89 6.77 -11.14
C ALA A 38 -1.20 7.24 -12.43
N ASN A 39 -0.36 6.41 -13.04
CA ASN A 39 0.30 6.73 -14.31
C ASN A 39 -0.68 6.72 -15.50
N ASN A 40 -1.73 5.89 -15.45
CA ASN A 40 -2.74 5.82 -16.50
C ASN A 40 -3.83 6.91 -16.37
N TYR A 41 -4.00 7.46 -15.18
CA TYR A 41 -5.07 8.40 -14.84
C TYR A 41 -5.11 9.62 -15.77
N SER A 42 -4.01 10.34 -15.93
CA SER A 42 -3.99 11.62 -16.66
C SER A 42 -4.47 11.47 -18.10
N ASN A 43 -4.07 10.39 -18.78
CA ASN A 43 -4.46 10.12 -20.16
C ASN A 43 -5.96 9.75 -20.26
N LEU A 44 -6.44 8.87 -19.38
CA LEU A 44 -7.84 8.47 -19.35
C LEU A 44 -8.77 9.65 -19.00
N TYR A 45 -8.40 10.43 -17.99
CA TYR A 45 -9.15 11.61 -17.56
C TYR A 45 -9.30 12.63 -18.70
N LYS A 46 -8.20 12.97 -19.38
CA LYS A 46 -8.25 13.90 -20.53
C LYS A 46 -9.19 13.39 -21.62
N LYS A 47 -9.07 12.12 -22.04
CA LYS A 47 -9.95 11.55 -23.07
C LYS A 47 -11.42 11.52 -22.63
N ALA A 48 -11.67 11.18 -21.37
CA ALA A 48 -13.01 11.18 -20.80
C ALA A 48 -13.64 12.58 -20.79
N LEU A 49 -12.87 13.63 -20.45
CA LEU A 49 -13.31 15.03 -20.52
C LEU A 49 -13.73 15.45 -21.94
N TYR A 50 -13.07 14.92 -22.97
CA TYR A 50 -13.43 15.18 -24.37
C TYR A 50 -14.56 14.26 -24.88
N GLY A 51 -15.19 13.45 -24.02
CA GLY A 51 -16.37 12.66 -24.37
C GLY A 51 -16.07 11.32 -25.05
N ASP A 52 -14.82 10.81 -25.00
CA ASP A 52 -14.50 9.47 -25.47
C ASP A 52 -15.24 8.43 -24.60
N LYS A 53 -16.17 7.68 -25.21
CA LYS A 53 -17.03 6.71 -24.52
C LYS A 53 -16.23 5.58 -23.85
N ASN A 54 -15.15 5.13 -24.48
CA ASN A 54 -14.31 4.07 -23.94
C ASN A 54 -13.49 4.60 -22.76
N ALA A 55 -12.98 5.83 -22.87
CA ALA A 55 -12.25 6.49 -21.80
C ALA A 55 -13.17 6.82 -20.61
N LEU A 56 -14.42 7.21 -20.82
CA LEU A 56 -15.40 7.45 -19.75
C LEU A 56 -15.62 6.20 -18.91
N LYS A 57 -15.86 5.05 -19.56
CA LYS A 57 -15.99 3.77 -18.86
C LYS A 57 -14.70 3.40 -18.14
N SER A 58 -13.57 3.43 -18.84
CA SER A 58 -12.28 3.04 -18.30
C SER A 58 -11.83 3.92 -17.14
N TYR A 59 -12.16 5.22 -17.19
CA TYR A 59 -11.93 6.17 -16.11
C TYR A 59 -12.77 5.81 -14.87
N SER A 60 -14.06 5.53 -15.06
CA SER A 60 -14.94 5.11 -13.96
C SER A 60 -14.45 3.82 -13.31
N ASP A 61 -14.10 2.81 -14.12
CA ASP A 61 -13.57 1.52 -13.63
C ASP A 61 -12.26 1.75 -12.84
N LEU A 62 -11.35 2.56 -13.39
CA LEU A 62 -10.09 2.92 -12.72
C LEU A 62 -10.30 3.61 -11.38
N MET A 63 -11.25 4.55 -11.28
CA MET A 63 -11.55 5.25 -10.02
C MET A 63 -12.13 4.31 -8.96
N LEU A 64 -12.94 3.32 -9.37
CA LEU A 64 -13.43 2.28 -8.45
C LEU A 64 -12.30 1.41 -7.93
N GLU A 65 -11.38 0.98 -8.80
CA GLU A 65 -10.20 0.19 -8.41
C GLU A 65 -9.29 0.98 -7.45
N ILE A 66 -9.05 2.26 -7.72
CA ILE A 66 -8.29 3.15 -6.83
C ILE A 66 -8.97 3.26 -5.47
N ASN A 67 -10.29 3.42 -5.42
CA ASN A 67 -11.02 3.50 -4.16
C ASN A 67 -10.89 2.22 -3.32
N VAL A 68 -10.90 1.05 -3.95
CA VAL A 68 -10.65 -0.23 -3.27
C VAL A 68 -9.23 -0.26 -2.68
N LEU A 69 -8.23 0.19 -3.44
CA LEU A 69 -6.85 0.24 -2.96
C LEU A 69 -6.68 1.27 -1.83
N ASP A 70 -7.30 2.44 -1.94
CA ASP A 70 -7.30 3.48 -0.91
C ASP A 70 -7.87 2.92 0.40
N ASN A 71 -9.02 2.25 0.36
CA ASN A 71 -9.63 1.64 1.55
C ASN A 71 -8.70 0.61 2.20
N LYS A 72 -8.04 -0.25 1.42
CA LYS A 72 -7.09 -1.23 1.94
C LYS A 72 -5.87 -0.56 2.58
N LEU A 73 -5.29 0.44 1.92
CA LEU A 73 -4.12 1.16 2.43
C LEU A 73 -4.47 1.98 3.68
N GLN A 74 -5.63 2.64 3.72
CA GLN A 74 -6.12 3.37 4.90
C GLN A 74 -6.36 2.43 6.08
N TYR A 75 -6.95 1.26 5.85
CA TYR A 75 -7.07 0.24 6.89
C TYR A 75 -5.70 -0.15 7.45
N LEU A 76 -4.70 -0.38 6.59
CA LEU A 76 -3.34 -0.73 7.03
C LEU A 76 -2.62 0.42 7.76
N ILE A 77 -2.87 1.66 7.35
CA ILE A 77 -2.41 2.87 8.06
C ILE A 77 -2.99 2.92 9.47
N ASN A 78 -4.31 2.74 9.61
CA ASN A 78 -5.00 2.78 10.90
C ASN A 78 -4.55 1.65 11.85
N GLN A 79 -4.09 0.53 11.29
CA GLN A 79 -3.52 -0.58 12.04
C GLN A 79 -2.03 -0.41 12.38
N ASN A 80 -1.41 0.73 12.02
CA ASN A 80 0.04 0.97 12.12
C ASN A 80 0.89 -0.12 11.43
N LYS A 81 0.38 -0.73 10.36
CA LYS A 81 1.03 -1.81 9.61
C LYS A 81 1.84 -1.32 8.42
N ILE A 82 1.86 -0.01 8.16
CA ILE A 82 2.58 0.60 7.04
C ILE A 82 3.92 1.19 7.49
N ALA A 83 4.97 0.98 6.71
CA ALA A 83 6.25 1.64 6.96
C ALA A 83 6.22 3.11 6.50
N SER A 84 7.04 3.96 7.12
CA SER A 84 7.10 5.41 6.79
C SER A 84 7.40 5.69 5.31
N ASN A 85 8.30 4.90 4.70
CA ASN A 85 8.61 5.02 3.27
C ASN A 85 7.43 4.64 2.37
N GLN A 86 6.66 3.61 2.74
CA GLN A 86 5.45 3.17 2.04
C GLN A 86 4.34 4.20 2.15
N LEU A 87 4.16 4.79 3.34
CA LEU A 87 3.22 5.89 3.56
C LEU A 87 3.59 7.11 2.71
N LYS A 88 4.87 7.49 2.67
CA LYS A 88 5.36 8.58 1.81
C LYS A 88 5.11 8.29 0.33
N LYS A 89 5.36 7.06 -0.13
CA LYS A 89 5.07 6.64 -1.50
C LYS A 89 3.57 6.76 -1.79
N TYR A 90 2.71 6.23 -0.92
CA TYR A 90 1.25 6.35 -1.04
C TYR A 90 0.78 7.81 -1.16
N MET A 91 1.23 8.69 -0.26
CA MET A 91 0.87 10.11 -0.30
C MET A 91 1.30 10.80 -1.60
N ASN A 92 2.48 10.46 -2.11
CA ASN A 92 2.96 11.00 -3.39
C ASN A 92 2.14 10.49 -4.59
N LEU A 93 1.76 9.22 -4.58
CA LEU A 93 0.90 8.66 -5.62
C LEU A 93 -0.49 9.30 -5.60
N LYS A 94 -1.06 9.50 -4.40
CA LYS A 94 -2.38 10.13 -4.25
C LYS A 94 -2.42 11.54 -4.85
N LYS A 95 -1.33 12.30 -4.73
CA LYS A 95 -1.22 13.65 -5.32
C LYS A 95 -1.33 13.66 -6.84
N LYS A 96 -0.96 12.58 -7.53
CA LYS A 96 -1.06 12.47 -9.00
C LYS A 96 -2.51 12.51 -9.51
N PHE A 97 -3.51 12.29 -8.65
CA PHE A 97 -4.92 12.37 -9.02
C PHE A 97 -5.53 13.77 -8.86
N THR A 98 -4.90 14.60 -8.03
CA THR A 98 -5.38 15.95 -7.68
C THR A 98 -4.64 17.07 -8.42
N GLN A 99 -3.53 16.73 -9.10
CA GLN A 99 -2.68 17.64 -9.86
C GLN A 99 -2.89 17.40 -11.36
#